data_AF-A0A855MJF5-F1
#
_entry.id   AF-A0A855MJF5-F1
#
_cell.length_a   1.000
_cell.length_b   1.000
_cell.length_c   1.000
_cell.angle_alpha   90.00
_cell.angle_beta   90.00
_cell.angle_gamma   90.00
#
_symmetry.space_group_name_H-M   'P 1'
#
loop_
_entity.id
_entity.type
_entity.pdbx_description
1 polymer ?
#
loop_
_entity_poly.entity_id
_entity_poly.type
_entity_poly.pdbx_seq_one_letter_code
_entity_poly.pdbx_strand_id
1 'polypeptide(L)'
;MLKNLARMKHALTEWAIKESMLDDATFFTQKEWNDRGEKLHNDALLVLVIDGSGLFSLLNNGCDTTEFEDLVESFGFWYEQGYSWSLGFYPTDNYDYSRLSGTYTSKLRDPRWLRKAVLVKDEAGHRCEDCGARVCLEAHHCYYTTMSLGYEPWEYPLSAFRALCSTCHITRPIPEIRARAFLARLNQSQLSRLLDGLDNGFNRFEADSFIEFMRKANFHKKHMDEALLLLKKNTDIYD
;
A
#
# COMPACT_ATOMS: atom_id res chain seq x y z
N MET A 1 -19.94 9.68 7.82
CA MET A 1 -19.21 10.49 6.83
C MET A 1 -17.93 11.08 7.40
N LEU A 2 -17.95 12.14 8.23
CA LEU A 2 -16.71 12.82 8.71
C LEU A 2 -15.69 11.88 9.39
N LYS A 3 -16.15 10.88 10.15
CA LYS A 3 -15.25 9.85 10.71
C LYS A 3 -14.57 9.00 9.63
N ASN A 4 -15.24 8.72 8.51
CA ASN A 4 -14.62 8.04 7.37
C ASN A 4 -13.63 8.96 6.68
N LEU A 5 -13.95 10.25 6.53
CA LEU A 5 -13.04 11.24 5.95
C LEU A 5 -11.71 11.31 6.74
N ALA A 6 -11.80 11.30 8.08
CA ALA A 6 -10.62 11.27 8.94
C ALA A 6 -9.81 9.98 8.75
N ARG A 7 -10.46 8.81 8.68
CA ARG A 7 -9.76 7.54 8.41
C ARG A 7 -9.15 7.50 7.01
N MET A 8 -9.84 8.02 6.00
CA MET A 8 -9.33 8.15 4.64
C MET A 8 -8.07 9.02 4.62
N LYS A 9 -8.10 10.20 5.26
CA LYS A 9 -6.91 11.05 5.41
C LYS A 9 -5.74 10.26 6.00
N HIS A 10 -5.96 9.55 7.10
CA HIS A 10 -4.92 8.71 7.71
C HIS A 10 -4.42 7.61 6.77
N ALA A 11 -5.32 6.88 6.11
CA ALA A 11 -4.96 5.80 5.21
C ALA A 11 -4.16 6.30 3.99
N LEU A 12 -4.57 7.42 3.39
CA LEU A 12 -3.83 8.06 2.30
C LEU A 12 -2.46 8.56 2.75
N THR A 13 -2.35 9.14 3.96
CA THR A 13 -1.06 9.53 4.53
C THR A 13 -0.15 8.32 4.75
N GLU A 14 -0.65 7.25 5.38
CA GLU A 14 0.14 6.02 5.61
C GLU A 14 0.59 5.38 4.30
N TRP A 15 -0.33 5.29 3.32
CA TRP A 15 -0.03 4.75 1.99
C TRP A 15 1.02 5.60 1.25
N ALA A 16 0.85 6.92 1.21
CA ALA A 16 1.81 7.81 0.54
C ALA A 16 3.20 7.78 1.23
N ILE A 17 3.27 7.59 2.55
CA ILE A 17 4.56 7.36 3.23
C ILE A 17 5.17 6.03 2.79
N LYS A 18 4.37 4.96 2.75
CA LYS A 18 4.81 3.62 2.37
C LYS A 18 5.37 3.60 0.94
N GLU A 19 4.74 4.34 0.04
CA GLU A 19 5.17 4.49 -1.36
C GLU A 19 6.26 5.57 -1.56
N SER A 20 6.74 6.22 -0.48
CA SER A 20 7.69 7.34 -0.55
C SER A 20 7.22 8.49 -1.45
N MET A 21 5.91 8.79 -1.44
CA MET A 21 5.25 9.81 -2.25
C MET A 21 4.67 10.98 -1.45
N LEU A 22 4.70 10.95 -0.12
CA LEU A 22 4.05 12.00 0.70
C LEU A 22 4.76 13.36 0.60
N ASP A 23 6.09 13.40 0.73
CA ASP A 23 6.93 14.60 0.72
C ASP A 23 6.29 15.85 1.39
N ASP A 24 5.95 16.88 0.62
CA ASP A 24 5.34 18.14 1.06
C ASP A 24 3.80 18.16 0.97
N ALA A 25 3.19 17.02 0.61
CA ALA A 25 1.75 16.94 0.41
C ALA A 25 1.00 17.28 1.70
N THR A 26 0.06 18.21 1.59
CA THR A 26 -0.60 18.80 2.75
C THR A 26 -2.12 18.80 2.59
N PHE A 27 -2.80 18.31 3.62
CA PHE A 27 -4.26 18.33 3.69
C PHE A 27 -4.77 19.62 4.32
N PHE A 28 -5.75 20.24 3.67
CA PHE A 28 -6.51 21.39 4.15
C PHE A 28 -7.96 20.99 4.37
N THR A 29 -8.54 21.41 5.49
CA THR A 29 -9.99 21.40 5.68
C THR A 29 -10.66 22.37 4.71
N GLN A 30 -11.95 22.17 4.44
CA GLN A 30 -12.72 23.10 3.62
C GLN A 30 -12.58 24.57 4.05
N LYS A 31 -12.58 24.81 5.37
CA LYS A 31 -12.41 26.16 5.91
C LYS A 31 -11.03 26.74 5.57
N GLU A 32 -9.96 26.01 5.89
CA GLU A 32 -8.59 26.46 5.61
C GLU A 32 -8.37 26.69 4.11
N TRP A 33 -8.99 25.88 3.26
CA TRP A 33 -8.94 26.05 1.81
C TRP A 33 -9.68 27.32 1.35
N ASN A 34 -10.91 27.53 1.82
CA ASN A 34 -11.69 28.72 1.49
C ASN A 34 -11.01 30.02 1.97
N ASP A 35 -10.35 29.98 3.13
CA ASP A 35 -9.58 31.11 3.67
C ASP A 35 -8.39 31.51 2.77
N ARG A 36 -7.92 30.62 1.88
CA ARG A 36 -6.89 30.93 0.87
C ARG A 36 -7.43 31.69 -0.33
N GLY A 37 -8.75 31.69 -0.56
CA GLY A 37 -9.38 32.39 -1.68
C GLY A 37 -9.17 31.74 -3.06
N GLU A 38 -8.93 30.43 -3.10
CA GLU A 38 -8.81 29.67 -4.35
C GLU A 38 -10.14 29.57 -5.11
N LYS A 39 -10.10 29.30 -6.41
CA LYS A 39 -11.31 29.25 -7.27
C LYS A 39 -11.99 27.89 -7.33
N LEU A 40 -11.22 26.82 -7.13
CA LEU A 40 -11.68 25.43 -7.23
C LEU A 40 -11.76 24.78 -5.85
N HIS A 41 -12.50 23.68 -5.74
CA HIS A 41 -12.64 22.86 -4.52
C HIS A 41 -13.25 23.54 -3.28
N ASN A 42 -13.92 24.69 -3.44
CA ASN A 42 -14.50 25.44 -2.31
C ASN A 42 -15.61 24.67 -1.57
N ASP A 43 -16.20 23.67 -2.23
CA ASP A 43 -17.22 22.77 -1.71
C ASP A 43 -16.66 21.38 -1.30
N ALA A 44 -15.38 21.11 -1.53
CA ALA A 44 -14.74 19.86 -1.12
C ALA A 44 -14.70 19.74 0.41
N LEU A 45 -14.87 18.52 0.92
CA LEU A 45 -14.81 18.27 2.37
C LEU A 45 -13.37 18.33 2.91
N LEU A 46 -12.41 18.04 2.03
CA LEU A 46 -10.99 18.03 2.29
C LEU A 46 -10.28 18.33 0.97
N VAL A 47 -9.17 19.06 1.02
CA VAL A 47 -8.32 19.31 -0.15
C VAL A 47 -6.92 18.81 0.16
N LEU A 48 -6.29 18.09 -0.78
CA LEU A 48 -4.89 17.68 -0.72
C LEU A 48 -4.09 18.46 -1.75
N VAL A 49 -3.09 19.21 -1.29
CA VAL A 49 -2.09 19.86 -2.14
C VAL A 49 -0.93 18.89 -2.34
N ILE A 50 -0.45 18.75 -3.57
CA ILE A 50 0.54 17.72 -3.97
C ILE A 50 1.75 18.25 -4.76
N ASP A 51 1.90 19.57 -4.94
CA ASP A 51 2.84 20.21 -5.89
C ASP A 51 4.27 19.65 -5.87
N GLY A 52 4.87 19.46 -4.69
CA GLY A 52 6.24 18.95 -4.54
C GLY A 52 6.35 17.47 -4.19
N SER A 53 5.25 16.72 -4.27
CA SER A 53 5.19 15.34 -3.80
C SER A 53 5.15 14.33 -4.94
N GLY A 54 5.58 13.09 -4.67
CA GLY A 54 5.47 11.99 -5.63
C GLY A 54 4.06 11.79 -6.22
N LEU A 55 3.02 12.21 -5.47
CA LEU A 55 1.62 12.19 -5.94
C LEU A 55 1.39 13.10 -7.16
N PHE A 56 2.13 14.20 -7.31
CA PHE A 56 2.06 15.04 -8.50
C PHE A 56 2.39 14.22 -9.75
N SER A 57 3.49 13.47 -9.72
CA SER A 57 3.90 12.64 -10.85
C SER A 57 2.90 11.54 -11.12
N LEU A 58 2.44 10.85 -10.05
CA LEU A 58 1.43 9.79 -10.15
C LEU A 58 0.18 10.27 -10.91
N LEU A 59 -0.34 11.45 -10.57
CA LEU A 59 -1.64 11.92 -11.06
C LEU A 59 -1.55 12.72 -12.37
N ASN A 60 -0.40 13.33 -12.69
CA ASN A 60 -0.26 14.17 -13.88
C ASN A 60 0.43 13.48 -15.07
N ASN A 61 1.14 12.37 -14.86
CA ASN A 61 1.99 11.74 -15.90
C ASN A 61 1.42 10.44 -16.49
N GLY A 62 0.14 10.15 -16.29
CA GLY A 62 -0.51 8.95 -16.83
C GLY A 62 0.00 7.64 -16.20
N CYS A 63 0.46 7.71 -14.95
CA CYS A 63 0.78 6.54 -14.16
C CYS A 63 -0.49 5.79 -13.77
N ASP A 64 -0.34 4.55 -13.31
CA ASP A 64 -1.46 3.76 -12.78
C ASP A 64 -1.92 4.30 -11.41
N THR A 65 -3.16 4.77 -11.35
CA THR A 65 -3.81 5.35 -10.17
C THR A 65 -4.78 4.40 -9.46
N THR A 66 -4.88 3.14 -9.92
CA THR A 66 -5.89 2.18 -9.47
C THR A 66 -5.92 2.02 -7.96
N GLU A 67 -4.75 1.89 -7.31
CA GLU A 67 -4.69 1.75 -5.86
C GLU A 67 -5.12 3.03 -5.11
N PHE A 68 -4.73 4.20 -5.60
CA PHE A 68 -5.10 5.48 -5.00
C PHE A 68 -6.62 5.69 -5.07
N GLU A 69 -7.20 5.44 -6.24
CA GLU A 69 -8.64 5.53 -6.50
C GLU A 69 -9.44 4.57 -5.60
N ASP A 70 -9.08 3.28 -5.62
CA ASP A 70 -9.73 2.27 -4.79
C ASP A 70 -9.60 2.58 -3.29
N LEU A 71 -8.46 3.13 -2.86
CA LEU A 71 -8.30 3.54 -1.46
C LEU A 71 -9.24 4.68 -1.08
N VAL A 72 -9.40 5.70 -1.92
CA VAL A 72 -10.34 6.81 -1.70
C VAL A 72 -11.79 6.29 -1.65
N GLU A 73 -12.17 5.46 -2.63
CA GLU A 73 -13.52 4.88 -2.74
C GLU A 73 -13.87 3.96 -1.57
N SER A 74 -12.88 3.26 -1.01
CA SER A 74 -13.06 2.36 0.12
C SER A 74 -13.66 3.06 1.35
N PHE A 75 -13.43 4.36 1.50
CA PHE A 75 -13.99 5.17 2.58
C PHE A 75 -15.32 5.87 2.22
N GLY A 76 -15.78 5.74 0.97
CA GLY A 76 -17.00 6.34 0.47
C GLY A 76 -16.81 7.77 -0.03
N PHE A 77 -15.68 8.04 -0.66
CA PHE A 77 -15.40 9.32 -1.28
C PHE A 77 -14.97 9.11 -2.72
N TRP A 78 -15.04 10.16 -3.51
CA TRP A 78 -14.35 10.31 -4.79
C TRP A 78 -13.51 11.58 -4.73
N TYR A 79 -12.60 11.77 -5.69
CA TYR A 79 -11.79 12.97 -5.76
C TYR A 79 -11.90 13.63 -7.14
N GLU A 80 -11.76 14.96 -7.15
CA GLU A 80 -11.60 15.76 -8.37
C GLU A 80 -10.21 16.38 -8.35
N GLN A 81 -9.45 16.24 -9.44
CA GLN A 81 -8.26 17.05 -9.65
C GLN A 81 -8.66 18.40 -10.23
N GLY A 82 -8.42 19.48 -9.49
CA GLY A 82 -8.72 20.84 -9.93
C GLY A 82 -7.53 21.44 -10.64
N TYR A 83 -6.59 21.98 -9.87
CA TYR A 83 -5.28 22.33 -10.41
C TYR A 83 -4.40 21.09 -10.51
N SER A 84 -3.33 21.14 -11.31
CA SER A 84 -2.34 20.05 -11.39
C SER A 84 -1.75 19.67 -10.03
N TRP A 85 -1.79 20.59 -9.06
CA TRP A 85 -1.25 20.47 -7.72
C TRP A 85 -2.31 20.30 -6.62
N SER A 86 -3.61 20.13 -6.94
CA SER A 86 -4.67 20.03 -5.92
C SER A 86 -5.73 18.96 -6.22
N LEU A 87 -6.15 18.25 -5.17
CA LEU A 87 -7.26 17.29 -5.19
C LEU A 87 -8.33 17.69 -4.19
N GLY A 88 -9.58 17.83 -4.62
CA GLY A 88 -10.74 17.97 -3.73
C GLY A 88 -11.41 16.61 -3.49
N PHE A 89 -11.75 16.29 -2.24
CA PHE A 89 -12.46 15.06 -1.87
C PHE A 89 -13.93 15.32 -1.56
N TYR A 90 -14.78 14.48 -2.13
CA TYR A 90 -16.23 14.64 -2.14
C TYR A 90 -16.93 13.33 -1.72
N PRO A 91 -18.09 13.41 -1.05
CA PRO A 91 -18.81 12.21 -0.65
C PRO A 91 -19.37 11.48 -1.87
N THR A 92 -19.30 10.15 -1.87
CA THR A 92 -19.99 9.32 -2.85
C THR A 92 -21.49 9.26 -2.54
N ASP A 93 -22.31 9.51 -3.54
CA ASP A 93 -23.76 9.44 -3.40
C ASP A 93 -24.24 8.05 -2.96
N ASN A 94 -25.20 8.02 -2.04
CA ASN A 94 -25.80 6.80 -1.49
C ASN A 94 -24.82 5.83 -0.81
N TYR A 95 -23.63 6.29 -0.38
CA TYR A 95 -22.71 5.47 0.39
C TYR A 95 -23.19 5.28 1.84
N ASP A 96 -23.19 4.03 2.32
CA ASP A 96 -23.48 3.74 3.73
C ASP A 96 -22.23 3.96 4.61
N TYR A 97 -22.19 5.12 5.28
CA TYR A 97 -21.12 5.46 6.22
C TYR A 97 -21.31 4.86 7.63
N SER A 98 -22.30 4.00 7.84
CA SER A 98 -22.47 3.29 9.10
C SER A 98 -21.34 2.28 9.31
N ARG A 99 -21.04 2.00 10.58
CA ARG A 99 -20.04 0.99 10.95
C ARG A 99 -20.70 -0.36 11.00
N LEU A 100 -20.04 -1.37 10.42
CA LEU A 100 -20.51 -2.74 10.56
C LEU A 100 -20.20 -3.26 11.96
N SER A 101 -21.23 -3.76 12.64
CA SER A 101 -21.11 -4.58 13.84
C SER A 101 -21.09 -6.07 13.47
N GLY A 102 -20.53 -6.89 14.36
CA GLY A 102 -20.46 -8.35 14.17
C GLY A 102 -19.05 -8.88 14.00
N THR A 103 -18.96 -10.17 13.69
CA THR A 103 -17.69 -10.89 13.50
C THR A 103 -16.96 -10.41 12.24
N TYR A 104 -15.65 -10.59 12.20
CA TYR A 104 -14.87 -10.33 10.99
C TYR A 104 -15.44 -11.07 9.78
N THR A 105 -15.76 -12.36 9.93
CA THR A 105 -16.35 -13.20 8.88
C THR A 105 -17.68 -12.66 8.34
N SER A 106 -18.52 -12.05 9.17
CA SER A 106 -19.76 -11.41 8.68
C SER A 106 -19.49 -10.16 7.84
N LYS A 107 -18.42 -9.41 8.14
CA LYS A 107 -18.02 -8.22 7.36
C LYS A 107 -17.52 -8.59 5.96
N LEU A 108 -16.97 -9.80 5.79
CA LEU A 108 -16.55 -10.31 4.48
C LEU A 108 -17.72 -10.63 3.53
N ARG A 109 -18.97 -10.42 3.96
CA ARG A 109 -20.15 -10.51 3.08
C ARG A 109 -20.60 -9.14 2.60
N ASP A 110 -19.99 -8.05 3.07
CA ASP A 110 -20.33 -6.70 2.66
C ASP A 110 -19.97 -6.48 1.18
N PRO A 111 -20.83 -5.83 0.39
CA PRO A 111 -20.55 -5.55 -1.03
C PRO A 111 -19.23 -4.80 -1.27
N ARG A 112 -18.79 -3.94 -0.34
CA ARG A 112 -17.52 -3.21 -0.43
C ARG A 112 -16.33 -4.16 -0.34
N TRP A 113 -16.38 -5.12 0.60
CA TRP A 113 -15.38 -6.18 0.67
C TRP A 113 -15.38 -7.05 -0.59
N LEU A 114 -16.56 -7.46 -1.06
CA LEU A 114 -16.66 -8.33 -2.23
C LEU A 114 -16.05 -7.67 -3.48
N ARG A 115 -16.27 -6.36 -3.67
CA ARG A 115 -15.63 -5.57 -4.75
C ARG A 115 -14.11 -5.51 -4.57
N LYS A 116 -13.63 -5.16 -3.38
CA LYS A 116 -12.20 -5.12 -3.05
C LYS A 116 -11.52 -6.46 -3.36
N ALA A 117 -12.12 -7.56 -2.91
CA ALA A 117 -11.59 -8.89 -3.11
C ALA A 117 -11.56 -9.30 -4.59
N VAL A 118 -12.52 -8.86 -5.40
CA VAL A 118 -12.50 -9.03 -6.86
C VAL A 118 -11.33 -8.25 -7.46
N LEU A 119 -11.21 -6.95 -7.14
CA LEU A 119 -10.13 -6.11 -7.64
C LEU A 119 -8.74 -6.67 -7.31
N VAL A 120 -8.50 -7.14 -6.08
CA VAL A 120 -7.26 -7.81 -5.69
C VAL A 120 -6.93 -9.01 -6.60
N LYS A 121 -7.94 -9.79 -7.01
CA LYS A 121 -7.73 -10.94 -7.91
C LYS A 121 -7.52 -10.50 -9.36
N ASP A 122 -8.13 -9.41 -9.77
CA ASP A 122 -8.01 -8.85 -11.12
C ASP A 122 -6.59 -8.29 -11.32
N GLU A 123 -6.09 -7.50 -10.37
CA GLU A 123 -4.71 -6.99 -10.34
C GLU A 123 -3.66 -8.11 -10.35
N ALA A 124 -3.96 -9.23 -9.68
CA ALA A 124 -3.11 -10.40 -9.69
C ALA A 124 -3.23 -11.27 -10.98
N GLY A 125 -3.99 -10.81 -11.99
CA GLY A 125 -4.21 -11.54 -13.23
C GLY A 125 -4.87 -12.90 -13.02
N HIS A 126 -5.72 -13.02 -12.00
CA HIS A 126 -6.36 -14.24 -11.52
C HIS A 126 -5.37 -15.39 -11.26
N ARG A 127 -4.24 -15.08 -10.62
CA ARG A 127 -3.23 -16.07 -10.18
C ARG A 127 -2.86 -15.83 -8.73
N CYS A 128 -2.48 -16.91 -8.07
CA CYS A 128 -1.82 -16.85 -6.77
C CYS A 128 -0.49 -16.14 -6.95
N GLU A 129 -0.28 -15.03 -6.26
CA GLU A 129 0.96 -14.26 -6.41
C GLU A 129 2.18 -14.92 -5.76
N ASP A 130 1.97 -15.96 -4.94
CA ASP A 130 3.06 -16.71 -4.29
C ASP A 130 3.47 -17.98 -5.05
N CYS A 131 2.55 -18.62 -5.78
CA CYS A 131 2.85 -19.90 -6.46
C CYS A 131 2.32 -20.01 -7.90
N GLY A 132 1.58 -19.01 -8.40
CA GLY A 132 1.04 -18.97 -9.76
C GLY A 132 -0.22 -19.82 -10.00
N ALA A 133 -0.71 -20.57 -9.01
CA ALA A 133 -1.94 -21.36 -9.12
C ALA A 133 -3.16 -20.50 -9.48
N ARG A 134 -4.13 -21.03 -10.24
CA ARG A 134 -5.34 -20.30 -10.67
C ARG A 134 -6.64 -20.78 -10.04
N VAL A 135 -6.53 -21.53 -8.95
CA VAL A 135 -7.68 -22.18 -8.29
C VAL A 135 -7.88 -21.64 -6.89
N CYS A 136 -9.14 -21.48 -6.50
CA CYS A 136 -9.56 -21.10 -5.16
C CYS A 136 -8.79 -19.88 -4.61
N LEU A 137 -8.81 -18.76 -5.36
CA LEU A 137 -8.11 -17.54 -4.98
C LEU A 137 -8.94 -16.71 -4.00
N GLU A 138 -8.27 -16.25 -2.95
CA GLU A 138 -8.82 -15.40 -1.90
C GLU A 138 -7.91 -14.18 -1.69
N ALA A 139 -8.51 -13.04 -1.34
CA ALA A 139 -7.76 -11.84 -0.97
C ALA A 139 -7.25 -12.00 0.46
N HIS A 140 -5.92 -11.99 0.60
CA HIS A 140 -5.22 -12.15 1.87
C HIS A 140 -4.68 -10.80 2.35
N HIS A 141 -5.08 -10.34 3.54
CA HIS A 141 -4.45 -9.16 4.17
C HIS A 141 -3.05 -9.51 4.70
N CYS A 142 -2.00 -9.00 4.05
CA CYS A 142 -0.60 -9.17 4.47
C CYS A 142 -0.22 -8.33 5.69
N TYR A 143 -0.87 -7.19 5.87
CA TYR A 143 -0.73 -6.38 7.07
C TYR A 143 -2.02 -5.65 7.41
N TYR A 144 -2.14 -5.30 8.68
CA TYR A 144 -3.16 -4.37 9.17
C TYR A 144 -2.44 -3.08 9.52
N THR A 145 -2.73 -1.99 8.81
CA THR A 145 -2.45 -0.64 9.31
C THR A 145 -3.15 -0.42 10.65
N THR A 146 -2.64 0.55 11.42
CA THR A 146 -2.98 0.85 12.80
C THR A 146 -4.33 0.31 13.28
N MET A 147 -4.31 -0.83 14.01
CA MET A 147 -5.52 -1.45 14.58
C MET A 147 -6.33 -0.50 15.47
N SER A 148 -5.69 0.55 15.99
CA SER A 148 -6.31 1.60 16.81
C SER A 148 -7.36 2.44 16.06
N LEU A 149 -7.27 2.56 14.73
CA LEU A 149 -8.24 3.30 13.93
C LEU A 149 -9.48 2.46 13.54
N GLY A 150 -9.37 1.13 13.71
CA GLY A 150 -10.45 0.17 13.48
C GLY A 150 -10.94 0.16 12.03
N TYR A 151 -10.07 0.07 11.03
CA TYR A 151 -10.49 0.01 9.63
C TYR A 151 -11.43 -1.17 9.33
N GLU A 152 -12.37 -0.96 8.42
CA GLU A 152 -13.16 -2.05 7.84
C GLU A 152 -12.28 -2.89 6.89
N PRO A 153 -12.63 -4.16 6.59
CA PRO A 153 -11.77 -5.04 5.79
C PRO A 153 -11.37 -4.48 4.42
N TRP A 154 -12.17 -3.61 3.80
CA TRP A 154 -11.89 -2.97 2.51
C TRP A 154 -11.16 -1.62 2.64
N GLU A 155 -11.03 -1.05 3.84
CA GLU A 155 -10.42 0.28 4.09
C GLU A 155 -8.88 0.26 4.09
N TYR A 156 -8.26 -0.65 3.33
CA TYR A 156 -6.81 -0.83 3.21
C TYR A 156 -6.35 -0.65 1.76
N PRO A 157 -5.12 -0.19 1.48
CA PRO A 157 -4.59 -0.10 0.11
C PRO A 157 -4.47 -1.49 -0.55
N LEU A 158 -4.52 -1.58 -1.88
CA LEU A 158 -4.44 -2.85 -2.63
C LEU A 158 -3.15 -3.64 -2.33
N SER A 159 -2.04 -2.94 -2.15
CA SER A 159 -0.73 -3.43 -1.74
C SER A 159 -0.70 -4.02 -0.32
N ALA A 160 -1.74 -3.81 0.49
CA ALA A 160 -1.94 -4.54 1.73
C ALA A 160 -2.48 -5.96 1.51
N PHE A 161 -2.85 -6.30 0.27
CA PHE A 161 -3.43 -7.56 -0.10
C PHE A 161 -2.53 -8.39 -1.01
N ARG A 162 -2.78 -9.69 -1.00
CA ARG A 162 -2.35 -10.60 -2.06
C ARG A 162 -3.48 -11.52 -2.49
N ALA A 163 -3.58 -11.82 -3.78
CA ALA A 163 -4.42 -12.92 -4.24
C ALA A 163 -3.68 -14.24 -4.00
N LEU A 164 -4.17 -15.08 -3.09
CA LEU A 164 -3.54 -16.35 -2.73
C LEU A 164 -4.48 -17.54 -2.95
N CYS A 165 -3.93 -18.67 -3.39
CA CYS A 165 -4.65 -19.93 -3.32
C CYS A 165 -4.78 -20.41 -1.86
N SER A 166 -5.72 -21.30 -1.59
CA SER A 166 -5.96 -21.83 -0.24
C SER A 166 -4.70 -22.36 0.47
N THR A 167 -3.81 -23.05 -0.25
CA THR A 167 -2.54 -23.54 0.31
C THR A 167 -1.63 -22.38 0.74
N CYS A 168 -1.38 -21.42 -0.15
CA CYS A 168 -0.54 -20.26 0.14
C CYS A 168 -1.15 -19.39 1.23
N HIS A 169 -2.47 -19.23 1.26
CA HIS A 169 -3.19 -18.47 2.28
C HIS A 169 -2.97 -19.03 3.70
N ILE A 170 -2.81 -20.36 3.83
CA ILE A 170 -2.52 -21.02 5.11
C ILE A 170 -1.03 -20.89 5.48
N THR A 171 -0.12 -20.97 4.50
CA THR A 171 1.33 -21.00 4.77
C THR A 171 1.96 -19.61 4.88
N ARG A 172 1.39 -18.59 4.21
CA ARG A 172 1.89 -17.21 4.17
C ARG A 172 2.05 -16.55 5.55
N PRO A 173 1.15 -16.74 6.53
CA PRO A 173 1.31 -16.15 7.86
C PRO A 173 2.60 -16.58 8.60
N ILE A 174 3.18 -17.75 8.28
CA ILE A 174 4.36 -18.28 8.97
C ILE A 174 5.58 -17.36 8.81
N PRO A 175 6.05 -17.03 7.58
CA PRO A 175 7.14 -16.08 7.41
C PRO A 175 6.79 -14.66 7.89
N GLU A 176 5.54 -14.21 7.78
CA GLU A 176 5.12 -12.88 8.23
C GLU A 176 5.22 -12.69 9.75
N ILE A 177 4.87 -13.71 10.54
CA ILE A 177 5.04 -13.69 12.00
C ILE A 177 6.52 -13.64 12.34
N ARG A 178 7.37 -14.41 11.65
CA ARG A 178 8.83 -14.41 11.87
C ARG A 178 9.44 -13.05 11.53
N ALA A 179 9.03 -12.44 10.43
CA ALA A 179 9.46 -11.11 10.03
C ALA A 179 9.06 -10.06 11.08
N ARG A 180 7.78 -10.02 11.49
CA ARG A 180 7.31 -9.10 12.54
C ARG A 180 8.06 -9.27 13.87
N ALA A 181 8.27 -10.51 14.31
CA ALA A 181 9.04 -10.79 15.51
C ALA A 181 10.52 -10.36 15.41
N PHE A 182 11.10 -10.46 14.21
CA PHE A 182 12.46 -9.97 13.95
C PHE A 182 12.52 -8.45 14.00
N LEU A 183 11.63 -7.74 13.29
CA LEU A 183 11.59 -6.29 13.25
C LEU A 183 11.37 -5.68 14.64
N ALA A 184 10.56 -6.32 15.49
CA ALA A 184 10.31 -5.88 16.87
C ALA A 184 11.55 -5.89 17.78
N ARG A 185 12.65 -6.56 17.37
CA ARG A 185 13.91 -6.60 18.13
C ARG A 185 14.85 -5.44 17.80
N LEU A 186 14.56 -4.70 16.73
CA LEU A 186 15.40 -3.62 16.24
C LEU A 186 14.96 -2.30 16.88
N ASN A 187 15.91 -1.45 17.25
CA ASN A 187 15.59 -0.06 17.57
C ASN A 187 15.28 0.74 16.29
N GLN A 188 14.75 1.95 16.43
CA GLN A 188 14.36 2.80 15.28
C GLN A 188 15.50 2.98 14.27
N SER A 189 16.72 3.28 14.72
CA SER A 189 17.86 3.48 13.83
C SER A 189 18.26 2.21 13.08
N GLN A 190 18.23 1.05 13.76
CA GLN A 190 18.53 -0.25 13.15
C GLN A 190 17.48 -0.64 12.12
N LEU A 191 16.19 -0.40 12.43
CA LEU A 191 15.09 -0.69 11.52
C LEU A 191 15.17 0.16 10.25
N SER A 192 15.35 1.48 10.37
CA SER A 192 15.48 2.37 9.21
C SER A 192 16.65 1.94 8.32
N ARG A 193 17.84 1.72 8.90
CA ARG A 193 19.02 1.31 8.13
C ARG A 193 18.86 -0.06 7.46
N LEU A 194 18.11 -0.98 8.07
CA LEU A 194 17.80 -2.26 7.45
C LEU A 194 16.90 -2.05 6.22
N LEU A 195 15.85 -1.24 6.35
CA LEU A 195 14.95 -0.93 5.24
C LEU A 195 15.70 -0.23 4.10
N ASP A 196 16.49 0.81 4.41
CA ASP A 196 17.34 1.50 3.43
C ASP A 196 18.28 0.51 2.71
N GLY A 197 18.86 -0.43 3.44
CA GLY A 197 19.75 -1.45 2.89
C GLY A 197 19.02 -2.45 1.96
N LEU A 198 17.80 -2.84 2.32
CA LEU A 198 16.96 -3.69 1.49
C LEU A 198 16.53 -2.95 0.22
N ASP A 199 16.09 -1.70 0.34
CA ASP A 199 15.67 -0.87 -0.80
C ASP A 199 16.82 -0.68 -1.78
N ASN A 200 18.01 -0.33 -1.29
CA ASN A 200 19.21 -0.24 -2.13
C ASN A 200 19.54 -1.57 -2.82
N GLY A 201 19.36 -2.69 -2.13
CA GLY A 201 19.56 -4.03 -2.67
C GLY A 201 18.59 -4.33 -3.82
N PHE A 202 17.29 -4.17 -3.59
CA PHE A 202 16.25 -4.42 -4.59
C PHE A 202 16.29 -3.42 -5.77
N ASN A 203 16.72 -2.18 -5.52
CA ASN A 203 16.92 -1.19 -6.59
C ASN A 203 18.12 -1.54 -7.49
N ARG A 204 19.15 -2.21 -6.95
CA ARG A 204 20.38 -2.50 -7.68
C ARG A 204 20.39 -3.87 -8.35
N PHE A 205 19.71 -4.85 -7.78
CA PHE A 205 19.80 -6.25 -8.16
C PHE A 205 18.41 -6.86 -8.40
N GLU A 206 18.35 -7.84 -9.30
CA GLU A 206 17.16 -8.68 -9.46
C GLU A 206 16.81 -9.36 -8.12
N ALA A 207 15.50 -9.41 -7.80
CA ALA A 207 15.00 -9.74 -6.49
C ALA A 207 15.38 -11.16 -6.03
N ASP A 208 15.19 -12.19 -6.86
CA ASP A 208 15.49 -13.58 -6.52
C ASP A 208 17.00 -13.77 -6.27
N SER A 209 17.82 -13.13 -7.10
CA SER A 209 19.27 -13.12 -6.96
C SER A 209 19.73 -12.46 -5.66
N PHE A 210 19.14 -11.33 -5.29
CA PHE A 210 19.46 -10.63 -4.05
C PHE A 210 19.03 -11.42 -2.81
N ILE A 211 17.83 -12.00 -2.84
CA ILE A 211 17.34 -12.88 -1.76
C ILE A 211 18.24 -14.10 -1.59
N GLU A 212 18.63 -14.75 -2.69
CA GLU A 212 19.51 -15.92 -2.64
C GLU A 212 20.92 -15.56 -2.16
N PHE A 213 21.42 -14.38 -2.50
CA PHE A 213 22.65 -13.82 -1.92
C PHE A 213 22.53 -13.69 -0.40
N MET A 214 21.49 -13.00 0.09
CA MET A 214 21.26 -12.79 1.52
C MET A 214 21.14 -14.10 2.29
N ARG A 215 20.54 -15.13 1.66
CA ARG A 215 20.44 -16.48 2.23
C ARG A 215 21.79 -17.19 2.36
N LYS A 216 22.70 -16.99 1.41
CA LYS A 216 24.01 -17.66 1.36
C LYS A 216 25.13 -16.88 2.05
N ALA A 217 24.97 -15.57 2.25
CA ALA A 217 25.94 -14.72 2.91
C ALA A 217 26.22 -15.21 4.34
N ASN A 218 27.36 -15.89 4.54
CA ASN A 218 27.78 -16.42 5.83
C ASN A 218 29.31 -16.37 5.99
N PHE A 219 29.81 -16.63 7.20
CA PHE A 219 31.22 -16.50 7.55
C PHE A 219 32.17 -17.49 6.83
N HIS A 220 31.66 -18.52 6.15
CA HIS A 220 32.50 -19.44 5.39
C HIS A 220 32.88 -18.84 4.04
N LYS A 221 34.19 -18.60 3.84
CA LYS A 221 34.75 -17.99 2.63
C LYS A 221 34.19 -18.55 1.33
N LYS A 222 34.12 -19.88 1.19
CA LYS A 222 33.57 -20.54 -0.01
C LYS A 222 32.11 -20.16 -0.27
N HIS A 223 31.27 -20.13 0.76
CA HIS A 223 29.86 -19.74 0.61
C HIS A 223 29.71 -18.25 0.32
N MET A 224 30.59 -17.42 0.90
CA MET A 224 30.61 -15.98 0.60
C MET A 224 31.03 -15.73 -0.86
N ASP A 225 32.04 -16.43 -1.36
CA ASP A 225 32.48 -16.34 -2.76
C ASP A 225 31.36 -16.77 -3.72
N GLU A 226 30.65 -17.87 -3.41
CA GLU A 226 29.47 -18.33 -4.16
C GLU A 226 28.31 -17.32 -4.11
N ALA A 227 28.07 -16.68 -2.96
CA ALA A 227 27.04 -15.67 -2.81
C ALA A 227 27.36 -14.42 -3.66
N LEU A 228 28.60 -13.93 -3.64
CA LEU A 228 29.02 -12.76 -4.42
C LEU A 228 28.86 -12.96 -5.94
N LEU A 229 28.99 -14.20 -6.43
CA LEU A 229 28.75 -14.51 -7.84
C LEU A 229 27.28 -14.31 -8.27
N LEU A 230 26.32 -14.41 -7.35
CA LEU A 230 24.90 -14.15 -7.65
C LEU A 230 24.64 -12.69 -7.97
N LEU A 231 25.32 -11.78 -7.26
CA LEU A 231 25.20 -10.34 -7.49
C LEU A 231 25.91 -9.91 -8.78
N LYS A 232 27.08 -10.50 -9.10
CA LYS A 232 27.86 -10.17 -10.30
C LYS A 232 27.12 -10.48 -11.60
N LYS A 233 26.35 -11.57 -11.65
CA LYS A 233 25.56 -11.93 -12.84
C LYS A 233 24.50 -10.88 -13.21
N ASN A 234 24.10 -10.03 -12.28
CA ASN A 234 23.16 -8.93 -12.52
C ASN A 234 23.83 -7.60 -12.89
N THR A 235 25.13 -7.45 -12.64
CA THR A 235 25.84 -6.19 -12.91
C THR A 235 26.33 -6.08 -14.35
N ASP A 236 26.44 -7.18 -15.09
CA ASP A 236 26.87 -7.22 -16.51
C ASP A 236 25.85 -6.53 -17.48
N ILE A 237 24.74 -6.00 -16.96
CA ILE A 237 23.72 -5.22 -17.70
C ILE A 237 23.87 -3.70 -17.45
N TYR A 238 24.65 -3.31 -16.44
CA TYR A 238 24.77 -1.91 -15.97
C TYR A 238 26.15 -1.29 -16.14
N ASP A 239 27.09 -1.99 -16.81
CA ASP A 239 28.40 -1.46 -17.23
C ASP A 239 28.45 -1.26 -18.76
#